data_AF-A0A6A4IMB9-F1
#
_entry.id   AF-A0A6A4IMB9-F1
#
_cell.length_a   1.000
_cell.length_b   1.000
_cell.length_c   1.000
_cell.angle_alpha   90.00
_cell.angle_beta   90.00
_cell.angle_gamma   90.00
#
_symmetry.space_group_name_H-M   'P 1'
#
loop_
_entity.id
_entity.type
_entity.pdbx_description
1 polymer ?
#
loop_
_entity_poly.entity_id
_entity_poly.type
_entity_poly.pdbx_seq_one_letter_code
_entity_poly.pdbx_strand_id
1 'polypeptide(L)'
;MEKLTDAKSQFEKIGNQLGAAQCLQSLGNIHYMQHEYPEAMEKLTDAKSQFEKIGNQLGAAQCLQSLGDIHCMQHEYPEAMEKLTDAKSQFEKIGDQLGAA
;
A
#
# COMPACT_ATOMS: atom_id res chain seq x y z
N MET A 1 -12.55 1.01 11.79
CA MET A 1 -12.56 1.40 10.37
C MET A 1 -13.20 2.78 10.16
N GLU A 2 -14.36 3.08 10.74
CA GLU A 2 -15.05 4.39 10.64
C GLU A 2 -14.13 5.62 10.79
N LYS A 3 -13.33 5.67 11.88
CA LYS A 3 -12.38 6.78 12.13
C LYS A 3 -11.36 7.00 11.00
N LEU A 4 -10.91 5.94 10.32
CA LEU A 4 -9.97 6.06 9.21
C LEU A 4 -10.65 6.54 7.93
N THR A 5 -11.90 6.14 7.71
CA THR A 5 -12.72 6.64 6.60
C THR A 5 -13.02 8.13 6.76
N ASP A 6 -13.34 8.56 7.97
CA ASP A 6 -13.56 9.97 8.29
C ASP A 6 -12.28 10.79 8.12
N ALA A 7 -11.15 10.29 8.65
CA ALA A 7 -9.85 10.93 8.50
C ALA A 7 -9.45 11.04 7.01
N LYS A 8 -9.66 9.99 6.22
CA LYS A 8 -9.45 10.03 4.76
C LYS A 8 -10.27 11.15 4.13
N SER A 9 -11.56 11.25 4.42
CA SER A 9 -12.43 12.29 3.86
C SER A 9 -11.98 13.69 4.26
N GLN A 10 -11.54 13.88 5.51
CA GLN A 10 -10.98 15.15 5.96
C GLN A 10 -9.70 15.51 5.21
N PHE A 11 -8.78 14.55 5.05
CA PHE A 11 -7.54 14.74 4.30
C PHE A 11 -7.81 15.07 2.82
N GLU A 12 -8.75 14.39 2.18
CA GLU A 12 -9.18 14.70 0.80
C GLU A 12 -9.74 16.12 0.69
N LYS A 13 -10.57 16.56 1.64
CA LYS A 13 -11.16 17.91 1.66
C LYS A 13 -10.12 19.03 1.79
N ILE A 14 -9.04 18.79 2.53
CA ILE A 14 -7.95 19.77 2.70
C ILE A 14 -6.82 19.59 1.67
N GLY A 15 -6.99 18.70 0.69
CA GLY A 15 -5.99 18.44 -0.36
C GLY A 15 -4.77 17.65 0.10
N ASN A 16 -4.78 17.07 1.31
CA ASN A 16 -3.70 16.23 1.81
C ASN A 16 -3.81 14.80 1.25
N GLN A 17 -3.38 14.63 0.00
CA GLN A 17 -3.40 13.34 -0.68
C GLN A 17 -2.53 12.28 0.01
N LEU A 18 -1.41 12.68 0.64
CA LEU A 18 -0.56 11.77 1.40
C LEU A 18 -1.30 11.14 2.59
N GLY A 19 -1.97 11.98 3.40
CA GLY A 19 -2.76 11.52 4.54
C GLY A 19 -3.91 10.60 4.11
N ALA A 20 -4.59 10.94 3.01
CA ALA A 20 -5.66 10.10 2.45
C ALA A 20 -5.14 8.72 2.01
N ALA A 21 -3.98 8.66 1.34
CA ALA A 21 -3.34 7.41 0.93
C ALA A 21 -2.91 6.55 2.13
N GLN A 22 -2.35 7.17 3.19
CA GLN A 22 -1.99 6.47 4.43
C GLN A 22 -3.20 5.88 5.15
N CYS A 23 -4.34 6.57 5.13
CA CYS A 23 -5.59 6.02 5.66
C CYS A 23 -6.06 4.79 4.87
N LEU A 24 -5.98 4.83 3.53
CA LEU A 24 -6.31 3.68 2.68
C LEU A 24 -5.39 2.48 2.96
N GLN A 25 -4.07 2.71 3.06
CA GLN A 25 -3.11 1.66 3.40
C GLN A 25 -3.43 1.04 4.76
N SER A 26 -3.75 1.86 5.76
CA SER A 26 -4.11 1.40 7.10
C SER A 26 -5.40 0.57 7.10
N LEU A 27 -6.42 0.99 6.33
CA LEU A 27 -7.64 0.22 6.16
C LEU A 27 -7.37 -1.14 5.50
N GLY A 28 -6.56 -1.16 4.44
CA GLY A 28 -6.16 -2.40 3.78
C GLY A 28 -5.43 -3.36 4.71
N ASN A 29 -4.51 -2.85 5.53
CA ASN A 29 -3.79 -3.66 6.52
C ASN A 29 -4.73 -4.21 7.61
N ILE A 30 -5.75 -3.44 8.03
CA ILE A 30 -6.74 -3.91 9.00
C ILE A 30 -7.58 -5.05 8.41
N HIS A 31 -8.08 -4.90 7.18
CA HIS A 31 -8.80 -5.97 6.47
C HIS A 31 -7.94 -7.22 6.32
N TYR A 32 -6.65 -7.05 5.99
CA TYR A 32 -5.69 -8.15 5.92
C TYR A 32 -5.57 -8.90 7.26
N MET A 33 -5.41 -8.19 8.37
CA MET A 33 -5.37 -8.78 9.71
C MET A 33 -6.68 -9.48 10.10
N GLN A 34 -7.79 -9.12 9.47
CA GLN A 34 -9.11 -9.73 9.66
C GLN A 34 -9.37 -10.89 8.69
N HIS A 35 -8.40 -11.24 7.83
CA HIS A 35 -8.54 -12.23 6.75
C HIS A 35 -9.58 -11.85 5.68
N GLU A 36 -9.95 -10.57 5.60
CA GLU A 36 -10.84 -9.98 4.58
C GLU A 36 -10.00 -9.61 3.36
N TYR A 37 -9.48 -10.62 2.67
CA TYR A 37 -8.48 -10.43 1.62
C TYR A 37 -8.95 -9.61 0.41
N PRO A 38 -10.17 -9.81 -0.13
CA PRO A 38 -10.65 -8.99 -1.24
C PRO A 38 -10.70 -7.49 -0.91
N GLU A 39 -11.23 -7.16 0.26
CA GLU A 39 -11.32 -5.78 0.77
C GLU A 39 -9.93 -5.21 1.02
N ALA A 40 -9.01 -6.01 1.60
CA ALA A 40 -7.63 -5.61 1.81
C ALA A 40 -6.93 -5.25 0.49
N MET A 41 -7.08 -6.11 -0.53
CA MET A 41 -6.49 -5.90 -1.84
C MET A 41 -7.02 -4.64 -2.53
N GLU A 42 -8.33 -4.39 -2.45
CA GLU A 42 -8.95 -3.18 -2.99
C GLU A 42 -8.32 -1.93 -2.35
N LYS A 43 -8.30 -1.85 -1.02
CA LYS A 43 -7.78 -0.66 -0.32
C LYS A 43 -6.28 -0.46 -0.51
N LEU A 44 -5.49 -1.53 -0.55
CA LEU A 44 -4.04 -1.45 -0.81
C LEU A 44 -3.74 -1.04 -2.27
N THR A 45 -4.55 -1.50 -3.23
CA THR A 45 -4.41 -1.09 -4.64
C THR A 45 -4.72 0.39 -4.81
N ASP A 46 -5.79 0.88 -4.19
CA ASP A 46 -6.14 2.30 -4.17
C ASP A 46 -5.04 3.14 -3.50
N ALA A 47 -4.54 2.70 -2.35
CA ALA A 47 -3.45 3.36 -1.64
C ALA A 47 -2.18 3.44 -2.51
N LYS A 48 -1.78 2.34 -3.15
CA LYS A 48 -0.66 2.28 -4.08
C LYS A 48 -0.82 3.30 -5.20
N SER A 49 -1.98 3.34 -5.86
CA SER A 49 -2.27 4.29 -6.94
C SER A 49 -2.15 5.74 -6.47
N GLN A 50 -2.63 6.06 -5.26
CA GLN A 50 -2.50 7.41 -4.71
C GLN A 50 -1.05 7.75 -4.37
N PHE A 51 -0.30 6.84 -3.77
CA PHE A 51 1.13 7.04 -3.49
C PHE A 51 1.94 7.28 -4.77
N GLU A 52 1.66 6.54 -5.84
CA GLU A 52 2.29 6.74 -7.15
C GLU A 52 1.97 8.12 -7.73
N LYS A 53 0.70 8.55 -7.66
CA LYS A 53 0.27 9.88 -8.16
C LYS A 53 0.97 11.03 -7.46
N ILE A 54 1.27 10.90 -6.18
CA ILE A 54 1.96 11.94 -5.40
C ILE A 54 3.49 11.77 -5.38
N GLY A 55 4.03 10.79 -6.11
CA GLY A 55 5.47 10.52 -6.18
C GLY A 55 6.06 9.87 -4.92
N ASN A 56 5.22 9.37 -3.99
CA ASN A 56 5.69 8.65 -2.81
C ASN A 56 5.98 7.18 -3.16
N GLN A 57 7.16 6.93 -3.70
CA GLN A 57 7.59 5.59 -4.12
C GLN A 57 7.66 4.60 -2.94
N LEU A 58 8.04 5.07 -1.75
CA LEU A 58 8.12 4.21 -0.57
C LEU A 58 6.74 3.68 -0.16
N GLY A 59 5.73 4.54 -0.12
CA GLY A 59 4.36 4.14 0.20
C GLY A 59 3.78 3.16 -0.83
N ALA A 60 4.09 3.38 -2.11
CA ALA A 60 3.69 2.47 -3.19
C ALA A 60 4.34 1.07 -3.05
N ALA A 61 5.64 1.02 -2.76
CA ALA A 61 6.38 -0.22 -2.54
C ALA A 61 5.86 -1.00 -1.33
N GLN A 62 5.52 -0.30 -0.23
CA GLN A 62 4.91 -0.92 0.95
C GLN A 62 3.53 -1.52 0.65
N CYS A 63 2.68 -0.83 -0.10
CA CYS A 63 1.39 -1.39 -0.52
C CYS A 63 1.57 -2.64 -1.39
N LEU A 64 2.57 -2.61 -2.28
CA LEU A 64 2.89 -3.73 -3.15
C LEU A 64 3.39 -4.95 -2.37
N GLN A 65 4.21 -4.73 -1.34
CA GLN A 65 4.61 -5.78 -0.40
C GLN A 65 3.39 -6.40 0.29
N SER A 66 2.49 -5.59 0.85
CA SER A 66 1.29 -6.09 1.52
C SER A 66 0.36 -6.88 0.59
N LEU A 67 0.26 -6.49 -0.69
CA LEU A 67 -0.46 -7.28 -1.71
C LEU A 67 0.19 -8.65 -1.94
N GLY A 68 1.52 -8.71 -1.99
CA GLY A 68 2.27 -9.97 -2.07
C GLY A 68 2.05 -10.86 -0.85
N ASP A 69 2.03 -10.28 0.34
CA ASP A 69 1.76 -11.00 1.59
C ASP A 69 0.33 -11.57 1.62
N ILE A 70 -0.65 -10.85 1.06
CA ILE A 70 -2.03 -11.35 0.91
C ILE A 70 -2.08 -12.56 -0.04
N HIS A 71 -1.42 -12.50 -1.19
CA HIS A 71 -1.35 -13.63 -2.11
C HIS A 71 -0.67 -14.85 -1.48
N CYS A 72 0.39 -14.65 -0.67
CA CYS A 72 0.99 -15.72 0.13
C CYS A 72 -0.02 -16.40 1.06
N MET A 73 -0.86 -15.61 1.75
CA MET A 73 -1.88 -16.13 2.65
C MET A 73 -3.02 -16.86 1.93
N GLN A 74 -3.26 -16.54 0.66
CA GLN A 74 -4.24 -17.21 -0.20
C GLN A 74 -3.64 -18.42 -0.97
N HIS A 75 -2.36 -18.75 -0.74
CA HIS A 75 -1.63 -19.79 -1.47
C HIS A 75 -1.43 -19.50 -2.97
N GLU A 76 -1.55 -18.24 -3.38
CA GLU A 76 -1.35 -17.73 -4.74
C GLU A 76 0.12 -17.35 -4.94
N TYR A 77 1.00 -18.36 -4.88
CA TYR A 77 2.44 -18.15 -4.84
C TYR A 77 3.04 -17.47 -6.10
N PRO A 78 2.58 -17.75 -7.33
CA PRO A 78 3.08 -17.06 -8.52
C PRO A 78 2.83 -15.55 -8.43
N GLU A 79 1.63 -15.14 -8.07
CA GLU A 79 1.22 -13.75 -7.91
C GLU A 79 1.98 -13.10 -6.75
N ALA A 80 2.12 -13.79 -5.62
CA ALA A 80 2.90 -13.30 -4.49
C ALA A 80 4.37 -13.03 -4.89
N MET A 81 4.98 -13.95 -5.63
CA MET A 81 6.37 -13.81 -6.08
C MET A 81 6.55 -12.61 -7.00
N GLU A 82 5.62 -12.37 -7.93
CA GLU A 82 5.64 -11.17 -8.78
C GLU A 82 5.60 -9.90 -7.93
N LYS A 83 4.60 -9.75 -7.05
CA LYS A 83 4.43 -8.54 -6.24
C LYS A 83 5.61 -8.30 -5.29
N LEU A 84 6.11 -9.34 -4.63
CA LEU A 84 7.25 -9.20 -3.71
C LEU A 84 8.56 -8.87 -4.44
N THR A 85 8.76 -9.41 -5.65
CA THR A 85 9.95 -9.10 -6.46
C THR A 85 9.94 -7.65 -6.92
N ASP A 86 8.78 -7.15 -7.35
CA ASP A 86 8.61 -5.75 -7.73
C ASP A 86 8.80 -4.82 -6.53
N ALA A 87 8.23 -5.17 -5.36
CA ALA A 87 8.40 -4.39 -4.13
C ALA A 87 9.87 -4.32 -3.71
N LYS A 88 10.58 -5.46 -3.73
CA LYS A 88 12.02 -5.51 -3.45
C LYS A 88 12.81 -4.60 -4.39
N SER A 89 12.54 -4.69 -5.69
CA SER A 89 13.22 -3.85 -6.70
C SER A 89 12.98 -2.36 -6.48
N GLN A 90 11.80 -1.96 -5.98
CA GLN A 90 11.53 -0.57 -5.61
C GLN A 90 12.26 -0.14 -4.34
N PHE A 91 12.29 -0.99 -3.30
CA PHE A 91 13.04 -0.69 -2.08
C PHE A 91 14.55 -0.55 -2.32
N GLU A 92 15.13 -1.39 -3.17
CA GLU A 92 16.54 -1.29 -3.57
C GLU A 92 16.82 0.06 -4.24
N LYS A 93 16.01 0.46 -5.22
CA LYS A 93 16.14 1.77 -5.88
C LYS A 93 16.04 2.95 -4.90
N ILE A 94 15.13 2.88 -3.93
CA ILE A 94 14.98 3.90 -2.89
C ILE A 94 16.22 3.92 -1.97
N GLY A 95 16.71 2.75 -1.55
CA GLY A 95 17.90 2.61 -0.72
C GLY A 95 19.15 3.16 -1.40
N ASP A 96 19.34 2.86 -2.69
CA ASP A 96 20.45 3.37 -3.50
C ASP A 96 20.43 4.90 -3.59
N GLN A 97 19.24 5.50 -3.78
CA GLN A 97 19.07 6.96 -3.80
C GLN A 97 19.41 7.61 -2.46
N LEU A 98 19.03 6.99 -1.34
CA LEU A 98 19.32 7.50 0.00
C LEU A 98 20.80 7.35 0.39
N GLY A 99 21.48 6.30 -0.09
CA GLY A 99 22.91 6.07 0.17
C GLY A 99 23.85 6.93 -0.70
N ALA A 100 23.34 7.49 -1.81
CA ALA A 100 24.11 8.36 -2.71
C ALA A 100 24.03 9.86 -2.35
N ALA A 101 23.26 10.24 -1.33
CA ALA A 101 23.07 11.61 -0.84
C ALA A 101 24.05 11.96 0.29
#